data_AF-A0A8D8E2Y7-F1
#
_entry.id   AF-A0A8D8E2Y7-F1
#
_cell.length_a   1.000
_cell.length_b   1.000
_cell.length_c   1.000
_cell.angle_alpha   90.00
_cell.angle_beta   90.00
_cell.angle_gamma   90.00
#
_symmetry.space_group_name_H-M   'P 1'
#
loop_
_entity.id
_entity.type
_entity.pdbx_description
1 polymer ?
#
loop_
_entity_poly.entity_id
_entity_poly.type
_entity_poly.pdbx_seq_one_letter_code
_entity_poly.pdbx_strand_id
1 'polypeptide(L)'
;MGSFSSHPSGTEVLKKNQEYISEMNKNKMERWIQMHFQIKERETALEISRARELFYWLASFYGVATVGLIGRFNSTKRAAVLAPIVPLSFLVAYYADLAYGTKIHRITGE
;
A
#
# COMPACT_ATOMS: atom_id res chain seq x y z
N MET A 1 63.85 18.16 26.20
CA MET A 1 62.83 17.09 26.30
C MET A 1 61.51 17.74 26.71
N GLY A 2 60.64 18.06 25.74
CA GLY A 2 59.36 18.72 26.01
C GLY A 2 58.28 17.69 26.24
N SER A 3 57.69 17.69 27.44
CA SER A 3 56.55 16.86 27.79
C SER A 3 55.31 17.38 27.05
N PHE A 4 54.91 16.67 26.00
CA PHE A 4 53.66 16.87 25.27
C PHE A 4 52.50 16.53 26.21
N SER A 5 51.90 17.57 26.80
CA SER A 5 50.65 17.48 27.57
C SER A 5 49.53 17.02 26.64
N SER A 6 49.11 15.78 26.78
CA SER A 6 48.13 15.09 25.92
C SER A 6 46.68 15.19 26.43
N HIS A 7 46.33 16.25 27.17
CA HIS A 7 44.94 16.49 27.58
C HIS A 7 44.25 17.35 26.51
N PRO A 8 43.18 16.86 25.87
CA PRO A 8 42.45 17.64 24.88
C PRO A 8 41.90 18.90 25.55
N SER A 9 42.08 20.04 24.89
CA SER A 9 41.57 21.31 25.39
C SER A 9 40.04 21.27 25.48
N GLY A 10 39.43 21.93 26.49
CA GLY A 10 37.98 21.89 26.68
C GLY A 10 37.17 22.33 25.45
N THR A 11 37.76 23.17 24.60
CA THR A 11 37.21 23.61 23.32
C THR A 11 37.21 22.51 22.24
N GLU A 12 38.23 21.65 22.18
CA GLU A 12 38.26 20.49 21.28
C GLU A 12 37.21 19.45 21.65
N VAL A 13 36.99 19.22 22.95
CA VAL A 13 35.94 18.31 23.44
C VAL A 13 34.54 18.84 23.06
N LEU A 14 34.30 20.14 23.20
CA LEU A 14 33.04 20.77 22.81
C LEU A 14 32.79 20.71 21.30
N LYS A 15 33.80 20.99 20.47
CA LYS A 15 33.71 20.85 19.01
C LYS A 15 33.40 19.42 18.59
N LYS A 16 34.10 18.45 19.16
CA LYS A 16 33.88 17.03 18.90
C LYS A 16 32.46 16.59 19.30
N ASN A 17 31.95 17.07 20.43
CA ASN A 17 30.55 16.82 20.83
C ASN A 17 29.54 17.46 19.87
N GLN A 18 29.80 18.68 19.39
CA GLN A 18 28.96 19.34 18.40
C GLN A 18 28.95 18.59 17.06
N GLU A 19 30.12 18.10 16.62
CA GLU A 19 30.26 17.24 15.44
C GLU A 19 29.45 15.95 15.63
N TYR A 20 29.59 15.24 16.75
CA TYR A 20 28.79 14.06 17.07
C TYR A 20 27.28 14.33 17.06
N ILE A 21 26.82 15.44 17.64
CA ILE A 21 25.41 15.82 17.62
C ILE A 21 24.94 16.06 16.18
N SER A 22 25.75 16.73 15.37
CA SER A 22 25.45 17.00 13.96
C SER A 22 25.37 15.71 13.13
N GLU A 23 26.29 14.77 13.33
CA GLU A 23 26.31 13.46 12.68
C GLU A 23 25.13 12.60 13.11
N MET A 24 24.80 12.59 14.41
CA MET A 24 23.60 11.90 14.90
C MET A 24 22.33 12.45 14.25
N ASN A 25 22.21 13.77 14.09
CA ASN A 25 21.04 14.39 13.45
C ASN A 25 20.95 14.02 11.97
N LYS A 26 22.07 14.00 11.24
CA LYS A 26 22.14 13.52 9.85
C LYS A 26 21.71 12.04 9.74
N ASN A 27 22.29 11.17 10.57
CA ASN A 27 21.95 9.75 10.60
C ASN A 27 20.46 9.50 10.92
N LYS A 28 19.88 10.28 11.85
CA LYS A 28 18.44 10.22 12.15
C LYS A 28 17.59 10.64 10.95
N MET A 29 17.99 11.71 10.26
CA MET A 29 17.29 12.21 9.08
C MET A 29 17.30 11.18 7.94
N GLU A 30 18.46 10.60 7.65
CA GLU A 30 18.61 9.56 6.62
C GLU A 30 17.73 8.34 6.91
N ARG A 31 17.75 7.85 8.16
CA ARG A 31 16.86 6.74 8.57
C ARG A 31 15.39 7.10 8.46
N TRP A 32 15.02 8.32 8.84
CA TRP A 32 13.64 8.79 8.74
C TRP A 32 13.17 8.78 7.28
N ILE A 33 13.97 9.33 6.37
CA ILE A 33 13.71 9.31 4.93
C ILE A 33 13.57 7.87 4.42
N GLN A 34 14.48 6.97 4.77
CA GLN A 34 14.42 5.56 4.38
C GLN A 34 13.15 4.88 4.89
N MET A 35 12.74 5.16 6.13
CA MET A 35 11.52 4.61 6.72
C MET A 35 10.27 5.11 5.99
N HIS A 36 10.24 6.38 5.60
CA HIS A 36 9.13 6.95 4.80
C HIS A 36 8.96 6.26 3.46
N PHE A 37 10.04 6.00 2.74
CA PHE A 37 9.97 5.26 1.49
C PHE A 37 9.43 3.83 1.71
N GLN A 38 9.91 3.14 2.74
CA GLN A 38 9.42 1.79 3.07
C GLN A 38 7.94 1.79 3.49
N ILE A 39 7.48 2.78 4.25
CA ILE A 39 6.05 2.91 4.61
C ILE A 39 5.22 3.11 3.35
N LYS A 40 5.63 4.01 2.45
CA LYS A 40 4.91 4.26 1.19
C LYS A 40 4.78 3.00 0.34
N GLU A 41 5.87 2.24 0.18
CA GLU A 41 5.84 0.96 -0.55
C GLU A 41 4.92 -0.07 0.13
N ARG A 42 4.87 -0.09 1.46
CA ARG A 42 3.97 -0.98 2.21
C ARG A 42 2.51 -0.55 2.09
N GLU A 43 2.23 0.75 2.07
CA GLU A 43 0.89 1.30 1.89
C GLU A 43 0.32 0.92 0.52
N THR A 44 1.11 1.03 -0.55
CA THR A 44 0.68 0.60 -1.89
C THR A 44 0.46 -0.90 -1.95
N ALA A 45 1.33 -1.71 -1.34
CA ALA A 45 1.14 -3.15 -1.23
C ALA A 45 -0.12 -3.54 -0.43
N LEU A 46 -0.43 -2.79 0.64
CA LEU A 46 -1.63 -2.98 1.45
C LEU A 46 -2.90 -2.63 0.66
N GLU A 47 -2.86 -1.57 -0.16
CA GLU A 47 -3.99 -1.20 -1.01
C GLU A 47 -4.31 -2.29 -2.03
N ILE A 48 -3.28 -2.86 -2.67
CA ILE A 48 -3.44 -3.97 -3.61
C ILE A 48 -3.97 -5.21 -2.90
N SER A 49 -3.46 -5.55 -1.72
CA SER A 49 -3.93 -6.72 -0.97
C SER A 49 -5.39 -6.54 -0.51
N ARG A 50 -5.78 -5.34 -0.07
CA ARG A 50 -7.16 -5.00 0.27
C ARG A 50 -8.08 -5.14 -0.95
N ALA A 51 -7.66 -4.66 -2.11
CA ALA A 51 -8.44 -4.79 -3.34
C ALA A 51 -8.66 -6.26 -3.73
N ARG A 52 -7.64 -7.13 -3.58
CA ARG A 52 -7.75 -8.56 -3.84
C ARG A 52 -8.74 -9.26 -2.90
N GLU A 53 -8.66 -8.97 -1.61
CA GLU A 53 -9.57 -9.55 -0.63
C GLU A 53 -11.03 -9.17 -0.91
N LEU A 54 -11.28 -7.88 -1.18
CA LEU A 54 -12.60 -7.39 -1.57
C LEU A 54 -13.09 -8.03 -2.87
N PHE A 55 -12.20 -8.21 -3.86
CA PHE A 55 -12.55 -8.89 -5.10
C PHE A 55 -12.98 -10.34 -4.85
N TYR A 56 -12.25 -11.12 -4.04
CA TYR A 56 -12.65 -12.49 -3.73
C TYR A 56 -14.00 -12.55 -3.03
N TRP A 57 -14.21 -11.66 -2.06
CA TRP A 57 -15.48 -11.57 -1.33
C TRP A 57 -16.64 -11.25 -2.28
N LEU A 58 -16.51 -10.20 -3.11
CA LEU A 58 -17.51 -9.80 -4.09
C LEU A 58 -17.73 -10.86 -5.18
N ALA A 59 -16.66 -11.50 -5.68
CA ALA A 59 -16.74 -12.52 -6.70
C ALA A 59 -17.47 -13.78 -6.21
N SER A 60 -17.25 -14.18 -4.96
CA SER A 60 -17.98 -15.29 -4.35
C SER A 60 -19.48 -15.01 -4.26
N PHE A 61 -19.86 -13.81 -3.80
CA PHE A 61 -21.25 -13.37 -3.73
C PHE A 61 -21.88 -13.29 -5.12
N TYR A 62 -21.15 -12.73 -6.09
CA TYR A 62 -21.57 -12.67 -7.49
C TYR A 62 -21.79 -14.05 -8.09
N GLY A 63 -20.90 -15.01 -7.80
CA GLY A 63 -21.03 -16.40 -8.26
C GLY A 63 -22.32 -17.04 -7.74
N VAL A 64 -22.56 -16.96 -6.43
CA VAL A 64 -23.78 -17.51 -5.81
C VAL A 64 -25.04 -16.82 -6.35
N ALA A 65 -25.03 -15.49 -6.46
CA ALA A 65 -26.15 -14.73 -7.01
C ALA A 65 -26.43 -15.11 -8.47
N THR A 66 -25.39 -15.24 -9.29
CA THR A 66 -25.51 -15.59 -10.70
C THR A 66 -26.11 -16.98 -10.87
N VAL A 67 -25.64 -17.99 -10.13
CA VAL A 67 -26.21 -19.34 -10.16
C VAL A 67 -27.69 -19.32 -9.75
N GLY A 68 -28.05 -18.59 -8.69
CA GLY A 68 -29.43 -18.44 -8.23
C GLY A 68 -30.35 -17.77 -9.26
N LEU A 69 -29.88 -16.69 -9.90
CA LEU A 69 -30.64 -15.96 -10.92
C LEU A 69 -30.81 -16.78 -12.21
N ILE A 70 -29.78 -17.53 -12.63
CA ILE A 70 -29.87 -18.45 -13.78
C ILE A 70 -30.88 -19.58 -13.48
N GLY A 71 -30.83 -20.16 -12.28
CA GLY A 71 -31.82 -21.17 -11.86
C GLY A 71 -33.26 -20.63 -11.91
N ARG A 72 -33.46 -19.42 -11.41
CA ARG A 72 -34.76 -18.71 -11.45
C ARG A 72 -35.21 -18.38 -12.89
N PHE A 73 -34.28 -17.98 -13.75
CA PHE A 73 -34.54 -17.72 -15.17
C PHE A 73 -35.00 -18.98 -15.90
N ASN A 74 -34.41 -20.14 -15.60
CA ASN A 74 -34.80 -21.40 -16.21
C ASN A 74 -36.26 -21.77 -15.94
N SER A 75 -36.77 -21.50 -14.73
CA SER A 75 -38.16 -21.78 -14.36
C SER A 75 -39.15 -20.71 -14.83
N THR A 76 -38.76 -19.44 -14.85
CA THR A 76 -39.68 -18.32 -15.19
C THR A 76 -39.63 -17.88 -16.65
N LYS A 77 -38.53 -18.13 -17.34
CA LYS A 77 -38.21 -17.64 -18.70
C LYS A 77 -38.27 -16.12 -18.85
N ARG A 78 -38.24 -15.36 -17.75
CA ARG A 78 -38.29 -13.88 -17.76
C ARG A 78 -36.88 -13.30 -17.72
N ALA A 79 -36.44 -12.68 -18.81
CA ALA A 79 -35.12 -12.05 -18.89
C ALA A 79 -34.87 -10.97 -17.83
N ALA A 80 -35.92 -10.29 -17.37
CA ALA A 80 -35.84 -9.28 -16.30
C ALA A 80 -35.25 -9.81 -14.98
N VAL A 81 -35.32 -11.12 -14.74
CA VAL A 81 -34.69 -11.76 -13.58
C VAL A 81 -33.17 -11.62 -13.59
N LEU A 82 -32.55 -11.52 -14.77
CA LEU A 82 -31.10 -11.37 -14.92
C LEU A 82 -30.64 -9.90 -14.86
N ALA A 83 -31.56 -8.94 -14.79
CA ALA A 83 -31.24 -7.52 -14.76
C ALA A 83 -30.20 -7.13 -13.67
N PRO A 84 -30.23 -7.70 -12.45
CA PRO A 84 -29.22 -7.39 -11.43
C PRO A 84 -27.79 -7.86 -11.76
N ILE A 85 -27.62 -8.80 -12.69
CA ILE A 85 -26.29 -9.32 -13.06
C ILE A 85 -25.44 -8.24 -13.73
N VAL A 86 -26.07 -7.34 -14.50
CA VAL A 86 -25.37 -6.28 -15.24
C VAL A 86 -24.67 -5.26 -14.33
N PRO A 87 -25.34 -4.61 -13.36
CA PRO A 87 -24.64 -3.72 -12.44
C PRO A 87 -23.65 -4.46 -11.54
N LEU A 88 -23.94 -5.72 -11.15
CA LEU A 88 -23.02 -6.51 -10.34
C LEU A 88 -21.75 -6.91 -11.11
N SER A 89 -21.86 -7.25 -12.39
CA SER A 89 -20.70 -7.58 -13.21
C SER A 89 -19.80 -6.37 -13.42
N PHE A 90 -20.38 -5.17 -13.57
CA PHE A 90 -19.61 -3.94 -13.65
C PHE A 90 -18.81 -3.67 -12.36
N LEU A 91 -19.42 -3.90 -11.20
CA LEU A 91 -18.75 -3.77 -9.90
C LEU A 91 -17.59 -4.78 -9.78
N VAL A 92 -17.83 -6.06 -10.08
CA VAL A 92 -16.80 -7.10 -10.00
C VAL A 92 -15.67 -6.83 -10.99
N ALA A 93 -15.96 -6.40 -12.22
CA ALA A 93 -14.96 -6.06 -13.22
C ALA A 93 -14.08 -4.88 -12.79
N TYR A 94 -14.67 -3.86 -12.14
CA TYR A 94 -13.93 -2.74 -11.58
C TYR A 94 -12.92 -3.20 -10.51
N TYR A 95 -13.37 -4.04 -9.57
CA TYR A 95 -12.49 -4.57 -8.54
C TYR A 95 -11.46 -5.58 -9.08
N ALA A 96 -11.78 -6.29 -10.17
CA ALA A 96 -10.81 -7.13 -10.87
C ALA A 96 -9.66 -6.29 -11.45
N ASP A 97 -9.97 -5.16 -12.11
CA ASP A 97 -8.95 -4.24 -12.65
C ASP A 97 -8.16 -3.53 -11.53
N LEU A 98 -8.77 -3.27 -10.37
CA LEU A 98 -8.05 -2.77 -9.18
C LEU A 98 -7.09 -3.80 -8.59
N ALA A 99 -7.51 -5.07 -8.48
CA ALA A 99 -6.77 -6.12 -7.78
C ALA A 99 -5.65 -6.73 -8.62
N TYR A 100 -5.85 -6.84 -9.94
CA TYR A 100 -4.96 -7.54 -10.87
C TYR A 100 -4.56 -6.71 -12.10
N GLY A 101 -5.26 -5.61 -12.36
CA GLY A 101 -5.00 -4.76 -13.52
C GLY A 101 -3.99 -3.65 -13.24
N THR A 102 -3.93 -2.70 -14.17
CA THR A 102 -2.98 -1.58 -14.14
C THR A 102 -3.53 -0.35 -13.43
N LYS A 103 -4.74 -0.43 -12.85
CA LYS A 103 -5.45 0.74 -12.31
C LYS A 103 -4.69 1.41 -11.18
N ILE A 104 -4.17 0.65 -10.22
CA ILE A 104 -3.34 1.19 -9.13
C ILE A 104 -2.06 1.83 -9.68
N HIS A 105 -1.39 1.18 -10.63
CA HIS A 105 -0.20 1.75 -11.27
C HIS A 105 -0.47 3.07 -12.00
N ARG A 106 -1.65 3.22 -12.61
CA ARG A 106 -2.07 4.48 -13.24
C ARG A 106 -2.34 5.57 -12.20
N ILE A 107 -3.01 5.24 -11.10
CA ILE A 107 -3.29 6.18 -10.01
C ILE A 107 -2.01 6.63 -9.30
N THR A 108 -1.02 5.74 -9.16
CA THR A 108 0.28 6.08 -8.54
C THR A 108 1.23 6.80 -9.51
N GLY A 109 1.00 6.69 -10.82
CA GLY A 109 1.80 7.32 -11.86
C GLY A 109 1.34 8.72 -12.28
N GLU A 110 0.13 9.13 -11.86
CA GLU A 110 -0.38 10.51 -11.92
C GLU A 110 -0.04 11.28 -10.64
#